data_AF-A0A6L5Y4C5-F1
#
_entry.id   AF-A0A6L5Y4C5-F1
#
_cell.length_a   1.000
_cell.length_b   1.000
_cell.length_c   1.000
_cell.angle_alpha   90.00
_cell.angle_beta   90.00
_cell.angle_gamma   90.00
#
_symmetry.space_group_name_H-M   'P 1'
#
loop_
_entity.id
_entity.type
_entity.pdbx_description
1 polymer ?
#
loop_
_entity_poly.entity_id
_entity_poly.type
_entity_poly.pdbx_seq_one_letter_code
_entity_poly.pdbx_strand_id
1 'polypeptide(L)'
;MEARRERILVDRKHRHSHEKKLQTGGKEREVQSYVTTGGKNYKPYNIDNPKDVKAASTYRKISRTNDIDLIAKATGFTHDEIRQIKRHIFFDKHKKYDGEYGMLDPDYDMAVAWKRLQQGCPKERDILLLKHEFLESQLEKKYNLTVAEAHAMATKKYDWQSRLESEVGTRGEPDGLL
;
A
#
# COMPACT_ATOMS: atom_id res chain seq x y z
N MET A 1 -12.47 56.37 -34.06
CA MET A 1 -12.85 55.53 -32.91
C MET A 1 -12.56 54.06 -33.25
N GLU A 2 -11.35 53.68 -33.68
CA GLU A 2 -10.09 53.74 -32.92
C GLU A 2 -10.19 52.91 -31.63
N ALA A 3 -9.70 51.66 -31.72
CA ALA A 3 -8.59 51.11 -30.94
C ALA A 3 -8.97 50.85 -29.46
N ARG A 4 -8.84 49.64 -28.91
CA ARG A 4 -7.65 48.80 -28.77
C ARG A 4 -8.15 47.42 -28.32
N ARG A 5 -7.83 46.33 -29.01
CA ARG A 5 -6.53 45.63 -29.04
C ARG A 5 -6.27 44.76 -27.80
N GLU A 6 -6.05 43.48 -28.12
CA GLU A 6 -4.98 42.59 -27.61
C GLU A 6 -5.19 42.01 -26.19
N ARG A 7 -5.00 40.71 -25.90
CA ARG A 7 -4.11 39.63 -26.39
C ARG A 7 -4.82 38.28 -26.15
N ILE A 8 -4.78 37.29 -27.05
CA ILE A 8 -3.69 36.30 -27.24
C ILE A 8 -3.39 35.58 -25.90
N LEU A 9 -3.94 34.38 -25.69
CA LEU A 9 -3.28 33.07 -25.86
C LEU A 9 -2.24 32.77 -24.76
N VAL A 10 -2.21 31.49 -24.34
CA VAL A 10 -1.22 30.83 -23.46
C VAL A 10 -1.51 30.98 -21.95
N ASP A 11 -2.00 29.93 -21.28
CA ASP A 11 -1.12 28.89 -20.72
C ASP A 11 -1.93 27.76 -20.05
N ARG A 12 -1.59 26.51 -20.40
CA ARG A 12 -1.89 25.33 -19.57
C ARG A 12 -1.07 25.47 -18.30
N LYS A 13 -1.68 25.62 -17.12
CA LYS A 13 -1.02 25.34 -15.84
C LYS A 13 -2.02 25.02 -14.73
N HIS A 14 -1.78 23.86 -14.12
CA HIS A 14 -2.03 23.56 -12.71
C HIS A 14 -3.46 23.74 -12.18
N ARG A 15 -4.22 22.62 -12.14
CA ARG A 15 -5.35 22.50 -11.22
C ARG A 15 -4.81 22.44 -9.78
N HIS A 16 -4.87 23.57 -9.10
CA HIS A 16 -4.62 23.70 -7.67
C HIS A 16 -5.61 22.85 -6.85
N SER A 17 -5.06 22.03 -5.96
CA SER A 17 -5.78 21.48 -4.82
C SER A 17 -6.15 22.62 -3.88
N HIS A 18 -7.42 22.68 -3.47
CA HIS A 18 -7.92 23.71 -2.56
C HIS A 18 -7.48 23.42 -1.12
N GLU A 19 -6.48 24.16 -0.63
CA GLU A 19 -6.24 24.35 0.81
C GLU A 19 -7.40 25.16 1.42
N LYS A 20 -8.14 24.58 2.37
CA LYS A 20 -8.92 25.35 3.34
C LYS A 20 -8.08 25.53 4.61
N LYS A 21 -7.60 26.76 4.84
CA LYS A 21 -6.92 27.15 6.08
C LYS A 21 -7.95 27.41 7.18
N LEU A 22 -7.91 26.60 8.24
CA LEU A 22 -8.46 26.94 9.55
C LEU A 22 -7.33 27.52 10.41
N GLN A 23 -7.47 28.76 10.83
CA GLN A 23 -6.52 29.42 11.74
C GLN A 23 -6.77 28.97 13.17
N THR A 24 -5.83 28.22 13.75
CA THR A 24 -5.56 28.21 15.20
C THR A 24 -4.08 27.96 15.40
N GLY A 25 -3.43 28.84 16.17
CA GLY A 25 -1.97 28.94 16.27
C GLY A 25 -1.27 27.75 16.94
N GLY A 26 0.02 27.63 16.64
CA GLY A 26 0.99 26.82 17.39
C GLY A 26 1.48 25.57 16.63
N LYS A 27 2.63 25.71 15.97
CA LYS A 27 3.40 24.69 15.22
C LYS A 27 2.63 24.05 14.06
N GLU A 28 3.02 24.44 12.85
CA GLU A 28 2.79 23.66 11.63
C GLU A 28 3.33 22.23 11.88
N ARG A 29 2.44 21.32 12.26
CA ARG A 29 2.71 19.90 12.10
C ARG A 29 2.51 19.65 10.62
N GLU A 30 3.61 19.40 9.93
CA GLU A 30 3.60 18.77 8.62
C GLU A 30 2.69 17.54 8.74
N VAL A 31 1.46 17.63 8.26
CA VAL A 31 0.54 16.49 8.23
C VAL A 31 1.08 15.61 7.12
N GLN A 32 2.08 14.80 7.47
CA GLN A 32 2.58 13.74 6.63
C GLN A 32 1.36 12.87 6.33
N SER A 33 0.84 12.92 5.11
CA SER A 33 -0.24 12.05 4.65
C SER A 33 0.35 10.64 4.56
N TYR A 34 0.38 9.92 5.68
CA TYR A 34 0.75 8.51 5.69
C TYR A 34 -0.23 7.77 4.81
N VAL A 35 0.26 7.14 3.75
CA VAL A 35 -0.56 6.26 2.92
C VAL A 35 -0.38 4.85 3.42
N THR A 36 -1.49 4.16 3.66
CA THR A 36 -1.49 2.77 4.11
C THR A 36 -1.21 1.88 2.91
N THR A 37 -0.04 1.23 2.91
CA THR A 37 0.22 0.01 2.12
C THR A 37 -0.07 -1.15 3.07
N GLY A 38 -0.63 -2.28 2.62
CA GLY A 38 -1.15 -3.32 3.54
C GLY A 38 -0.20 -3.65 4.72
N GLY A 39 1.11 -3.74 4.45
CA GLY A 39 2.14 -4.04 5.45
C GLY A 39 2.98 -2.87 5.97
N LYS A 40 2.86 -1.63 5.45
CA LYS A 40 3.64 -0.46 5.92
C LYS A 40 2.85 0.85 5.87
N ASN A 41 3.30 1.83 6.67
CA ASN A 41 2.95 3.23 6.46
C ASN A 41 4.02 3.88 5.57
N TYR A 42 3.74 4.14 4.29
CA TYR A 42 4.72 4.75 3.38
C TYR A 42 4.34 6.17 2.94
N LYS A 43 5.38 6.91 2.48
CA LYS A 43 5.26 8.22 1.82
C LYS A 43 4.50 8.06 0.50
N PRO A 44 3.83 9.10 -0.03
CA PRO A 44 3.07 8.99 -1.27
C PRO A 44 3.92 8.41 -2.41
N TYR A 45 3.31 7.55 -3.23
CA TYR A 45 3.91 6.93 -4.41
C TYR A 45 4.74 7.92 -5.23
N ASN A 46 5.99 7.57 -5.53
CA ASN A 46 6.87 8.40 -6.35
C ASN A 46 7.14 7.73 -7.70
N ILE A 47 6.66 8.35 -8.79
CA ILE A 47 6.86 7.85 -10.16
C ILE A 47 8.34 7.81 -10.58
N ASP A 48 9.18 8.65 -9.98
CA ASP A 48 10.61 8.68 -10.25
C ASP A 48 11.39 7.66 -9.40
N ASN A 49 10.73 6.99 -8.45
CA ASN A 49 11.33 5.92 -7.66
C ASN A 49 11.19 4.57 -8.39
N PRO A 50 12.31 3.94 -8.81
CA PRO A 50 12.26 2.67 -9.54
C PRO A 50 11.55 1.55 -8.76
N LYS A 51 11.64 1.52 -7.42
CA LYS A 51 10.96 0.52 -6.59
C LYS A 51 9.44 0.65 -6.69
N ASP A 52 8.92 1.87 -6.64
CA ASP A 52 7.48 2.14 -6.70
C ASP A 52 6.91 1.76 -8.07
N VAL A 53 7.61 2.13 -9.14
CA VAL A 53 7.26 1.72 -10.52
C VAL A 53 7.24 0.19 -10.63
N LYS A 54 8.26 -0.48 -10.06
CA LYS A 54 8.35 -1.93 -10.15
C LYS A 54 7.28 -2.63 -9.33
N ALA A 55 7.02 -2.16 -8.11
CA ALA A 55 5.93 -2.63 -7.26
C ALA A 55 4.59 -2.54 -7.99
N ALA A 56 4.26 -1.37 -8.54
CA ALA A 56 3.01 -1.17 -9.29
C ALA A 56 2.87 -2.13 -10.48
N SER A 57 3.95 -2.31 -11.26
CA SER A 57 3.94 -3.24 -12.39
C SER A 57 3.77 -4.70 -11.93
N THR A 58 4.36 -5.08 -10.80
CA THR A 58 4.31 -6.43 -10.24
C THR A 58 2.95 -6.73 -9.61
N TYR A 59 2.37 -5.80 -8.83
CA TYR A 59 1.02 -5.91 -8.30
C TYR A 59 0.01 -6.16 -9.42
N ARG A 60 0.17 -5.42 -10.53
CA ARG A 60 -0.67 -5.60 -11.72
C ARG A 60 -0.52 -6.99 -12.35
N LYS A 61 0.65 -7.62 -12.28
CA LYS A 61 0.86 -9.00 -12.75
C LYS A 61 0.24 -10.00 -11.77
N ILE A 62 0.54 -9.86 -10.48
CA ILE A 62 0.03 -10.73 -9.41
C ILE A 62 -1.51 -10.79 -9.44
N SER A 63 -2.18 -9.66 -9.64
CA SER A 63 -3.64 -9.60 -9.73
C SER A 63 -4.25 -10.36 -10.91
N ARG A 64 -3.45 -10.75 -11.91
CA ARG A 64 -3.89 -11.61 -13.04
C ARG A 64 -3.39 -13.05 -12.96
N THR A 65 -2.56 -13.38 -11.98
CA THR A 65 -2.01 -14.72 -11.80
C THR A 65 -2.95 -15.56 -10.95
N ASN A 66 -3.13 -16.85 -11.28
CA ASN A 66 -3.75 -17.81 -10.37
C ASN A 66 -2.65 -18.55 -9.58
N ASP A 67 -2.37 -18.07 -8.39
CA ASP A 67 -1.27 -18.54 -7.50
C ASP A 67 -1.78 -19.09 -6.16
N ILE A 68 -3.11 -19.17 -5.97
CA ILE A 68 -3.73 -19.55 -4.69
C ILE A 68 -3.29 -20.95 -4.27
N ASP A 69 -3.37 -21.92 -5.18
CA ASP A 69 -3.03 -23.32 -4.88
C ASP A 69 -1.56 -23.50 -4.51
N LEU A 70 -0.67 -22.85 -5.27
CA LEU A 70 0.76 -22.91 -5.03
C LEU A 70 1.13 -22.28 -3.68
N ILE A 71 0.56 -21.11 -3.37
CA ILE A 71 0.84 -20.42 -2.10
C ILE A 71 0.25 -21.21 -0.93
N ALA A 72 -0.97 -21.75 -1.04
CA ALA A 72 -1.57 -22.59 -0.01
C ALA A 72 -0.67 -23.81 0.31
N LYS A 73 -0.20 -24.51 -0.72
CA LYS A 73 0.73 -25.65 -0.58
C LYS A 73 2.07 -25.26 0.06
N ALA A 74 2.61 -24.09 -0.29
CA ALA A 74 3.92 -23.64 0.21
C ALA A 74 3.87 -23.11 1.65
N THR A 75 2.70 -22.71 2.15
CA THR A 75 2.58 -21.97 3.41
C THR A 75 1.75 -22.68 4.48
N GLY A 76 0.93 -23.67 4.08
CA GLY A 76 -0.01 -24.35 4.97
C GLY A 76 -1.30 -23.59 5.25
N PHE A 77 -1.48 -22.40 4.67
CA PHE A 77 -2.76 -21.69 4.68
C PHE A 77 -3.76 -22.39 3.76
N THR A 78 -5.04 -22.27 4.08
CA THR A 78 -6.12 -22.77 3.22
C THR A 78 -6.26 -21.91 1.96
N HIS A 79 -6.84 -22.48 0.90
CA HIS A 79 -7.13 -21.73 -0.33
C HIS A 79 -8.03 -20.51 -0.07
N ASP A 80 -8.95 -20.61 0.90
CA ASP A 80 -9.87 -19.52 1.25
C ASP A 80 -9.13 -18.37 1.95
N GLU A 81 -8.22 -18.67 2.87
CA GLU A 81 -7.38 -17.67 3.53
C GLU A 81 -6.48 -16.95 2.52
N ILE A 82 -5.79 -17.69 1.63
CA ILE A 82 -4.96 -17.09 0.59
C ILE A 82 -5.79 -16.24 -0.36
N ARG A 83 -6.99 -16.68 -0.74
CA ARG A 83 -7.90 -15.89 -1.58
C ARG A 83 -8.32 -14.61 -0.87
N GLN A 84 -8.63 -14.67 0.42
CA GLN A 84 -8.99 -13.51 1.22
C GLN A 84 -7.84 -12.50 1.31
N ILE A 85 -6.62 -12.97 1.63
CA ILE A 85 -5.43 -12.13 1.71
C ILE A 85 -5.13 -11.49 0.35
N LYS A 86 -5.18 -12.27 -0.72
CA LYS A 86 -4.95 -11.76 -2.07
C LYS A 86 -5.97 -10.68 -2.46
N ARG A 87 -7.24 -10.89 -2.12
CA ARG A 87 -8.29 -9.88 -2.34
C ARG A 87 -8.01 -8.59 -1.56
N HIS A 88 -7.69 -8.74 -0.28
CA HIS A 88 -7.35 -7.63 0.62
C HIS A 88 -6.23 -6.77 0.05
N ILE A 89 -5.10 -7.36 -0.33
CA ILE A 89 -3.93 -6.61 -0.79
C ILE A 89 -4.12 -5.98 -2.18
N PHE A 90 -4.76 -6.70 -3.12
CA PHE A 90 -4.69 -6.35 -4.55
C PHE A 90 -5.99 -5.87 -5.19
N PHE A 91 -7.15 -5.98 -4.53
CA PHE A 91 -8.44 -5.76 -5.17
C PHE A 91 -9.45 -4.97 -4.32
N ASP A 92 -9.52 -5.24 -3.03
CA ASP A 92 -10.55 -4.66 -2.17
C ASP A 92 -10.29 -3.14 -2.00
N LYS A 93 -11.36 -2.40 -1.71
CA LYS A 93 -11.27 -0.98 -1.33
C LYS A 93 -11.48 -0.89 0.17
N HIS A 94 -10.65 -0.09 0.81
CA HIS A 94 -10.59 0.04 2.25
C HIS A 94 -11.06 1.42 2.68
N LYS A 95 -11.70 1.47 3.85
CA LYS A 95 -12.15 2.71 4.45
C LYS A 95 -10.94 3.49 4.97
N LYS A 96 -10.73 4.68 4.44
CA LYS A 96 -9.69 5.63 4.87
C LYS A 96 -10.19 6.50 6.03
N TYR A 97 -9.28 7.25 6.64
CA TYR A 97 -9.58 8.08 7.81
C TYR A 97 -10.58 9.22 7.50
N ASP A 98 -10.54 9.74 6.27
CA ASP A 98 -11.50 10.75 5.77
C ASP A 98 -12.88 10.14 5.40
N GLY A 99 -13.05 8.84 5.55
CA GLY A 99 -14.26 8.10 5.20
C GLY A 99 -14.35 7.72 3.72
N GLU A 100 -13.38 8.11 2.88
CA GLU A 100 -13.31 7.66 1.50
C GLU A 100 -12.86 6.20 1.40
N TYR A 101 -13.12 5.57 0.25
CA TYR A 101 -12.71 4.21 -0.04
C TYR A 101 -11.69 4.16 -1.16
N GLY A 102 -10.54 3.54 -0.90
CA GLY A 102 -9.48 3.37 -1.90
C GLY A 102 -8.76 2.04 -1.77
N MET A 103 -8.07 1.64 -2.84
CA MET A 103 -7.18 0.47 -2.81
C MET A 103 -5.90 0.80 -2.02
N LEU A 104 -5.22 -0.24 -1.56
CA LEU A 104 -3.87 -0.13 -1.02
C LEU A 104 -2.86 0.26 -2.11
N ASP A 105 -1.88 1.06 -1.72
CA ASP A 105 -0.79 1.43 -2.60
C ASP A 105 0.23 0.28 -2.74
N PRO A 106 0.81 0.07 -3.94
CA PRO A 106 1.82 -0.96 -4.14
C PRO A 106 3.09 -0.73 -3.32
N ASP A 107 3.52 -1.76 -2.59
CA ASP A 107 4.78 -1.78 -1.84
C ASP A 107 5.77 -2.79 -2.45
N TYR A 108 7.02 -2.36 -2.68
CA TYR A 108 8.06 -3.18 -3.32
C TYR A 108 8.43 -4.40 -2.48
N ASP A 109 8.52 -4.27 -1.16
CA ASP A 109 8.94 -5.37 -0.28
C ASP A 109 7.83 -6.42 -0.15
N MET A 110 6.57 -5.98 -0.12
CA MET A 110 5.41 -6.88 -0.22
C MET A 110 5.36 -7.59 -1.58
N ALA A 111 5.65 -6.90 -2.69
CA ALA A 111 5.73 -7.54 -4.00
C ALA A 111 6.84 -8.61 -4.05
N VAL A 112 7.99 -8.33 -3.44
CA VAL A 112 9.10 -9.28 -3.34
C VAL A 112 8.72 -10.48 -2.45
N ALA A 113 8.04 -10.26 -1.33
CA ALA A 113 7.49 -11.31 -0.48
C ALA A 113 6.49 -12.19 -1.25
N TRP A 114 5.56 -11.59 -1.99
CA TRP A 114 4.59 -12.31 -2.82
C TRP A 114 5.26 -13.12 -3.93
N LYS A 115 6.34 -12.61 -4.53
CA LYS A 115 7.14 -13.36 -5.51
C LYS A 115 7.74 -14.63 -4.88
N ARG A 116 8.29 -14.57 -3.66
CA ARG A 116 8.80 -15.76 -2.96
C ARG A 116 7.69 -16.75 -2.63
N LEU A 117 6.52 -16.26 -2.23
CA LEU A 117 5.32 -17.08 -2.05
C LEU A 117 4.94 -17.82 -3.35
N GLN A 118 4.93 -17.12 -4.49
CA GLN A 118 4.68 -17.70 -5.81
C GLN A 118 5.76 -18.68 -6.29
N GLN A 119 6.97 -18.58 -5.77
CA GLN A 119 8.08 -19.47 -6.10
C GLN A 119 8.14 -20.71 -5.19
N GLY A 120 7.29 -20.77 -4.16
CA GLY A 120 7.28 -21.86 -3.18
C GLY A 120 8.48 -21.83 -2.23
N CYS A 121 9.17 -20.69 -2.11
CA CYS A 121 10.32 -20.50 -1.22
C CYS A 121 10.10 -19.35 -0.23
N PRO A 122 9.00 -19.34 0.54
CA PRO A 122 8.72 -18.27 1.49
C PRO A 122 9.77 -18.21 2.59
N LYS A 123 10.13 -17.00 2.99
CA LYS A 123 10.83 -16.75 4.26
C LYS A 123 9.83 -16.70 5.39
N GLU A 124 10.30 -16.86 6.63
CA GLU A 124 9.45 -16.70 7.82
C GLU A 124 8.71 -15.35 7.85
N ARG A 125 9.38 -14.27 7.42
CA ARG A 125 8.76 -12.96 7.30
C ARG A 125 7.63 -12.92 6.27
N ASP A 126 7.67 -13.72 5.20
CA ASP A 126 6.60 -13.75 4.20
C ASP A 126 5.36 -14.47 4.77
N ILE A 127 5.56 -15.50 5.61
CA ILE A 127 4.48 -16.13 6.38
C ILE A 127 3.89 -15.15 7.40
N LEU A 128 4.73 -14.35 8.05
CA LEU A 128 4.29 -13.30 8.97
C LEU A 128 3.44 -12.24 8.26
N LEU A 129 3.80 -11.86 7.03
CA LEU A 129 2.98 -10.99 6.17
C LEU A 129 1.58 -11.58 5.97
N LEU A 130 1.49 -12.85 5.57
CA LEU A 130 0.18 -13.50 5.38
C LEU A 130 -0.68 -13.48 6.65
N LYS A 131 -0.09 -13.72 7.82
CA LYS A 131 -0.80 -13.64 9.11
C LYS A 131 -1.28 -12.22 9.41
N HIS A 132 -0.44 -11.22 9.12
CA HIS A 132 -0.75 -9.81 9.29
C HIS A 132 -1.96 -9.41 8.44
N GLU A 133 -1.86 -9.60 7.13
CA GLU A 133 -2.88 -9.21 6.14
C GLU A 133 -4.19 -9.98 6.35
N PHE A 134 -4.11 -11.25 6.75
CA PHE A 134 -5.30 -12.02 7.09
C PHE A 134 -6.03 -11.43 8.29
N LEU A 135 -5.30 -11.13 9.37
CA LEU A 135 -5.90 -10.53 10.57
C LEU A 135 -6.46 -9.13 10.26
N GLU A 136 -5.71 -8.28 9.56
CA GLU A 136 -6.16 -6.95 9.15
C GLU A 136 -7.50 -7.01 8.40
N SER A 137 -7.58 -7.89 7.38
CA SER A 137 -8.79 -8.08 6.58
C SER A 137 -10.01 -8.54 7.40
N GLN A 138 -9.79 -9.30 8.48
CA GLN A 138 -10.85 -9.73 9.38
C GLN A 138 -11.29 -8.59 10.31
N LEU A 139 -10.36 -7.78 10.80
CA LEU A 139 -10.62 -6.67 11.70
C LEU A 139 -11.42 -5.56 11.02
N GLU A 140 -11.06 -5.17 9.78
CA GLU A 140 -11.83 -4.22 8.99
C GLU A 140 -13.30 -4.64 8.87
N LYS A 141 -13.54 -5.89 8.48
CA LYS A 141 -14.90 -6.41 8.25
C LYS A 141 -15.69 -6.57 9.55
N LYS A 142 -15.07 -7.11 10.60
CA LYS A 142 -15.75 -7.45 11.85
C LYS A 142 -16.16 -6.20 12.64
N TYR A 143 -15.33 -5.16 12.60
CA TYR A 143 -15.50 -3.98 13.45
C TYR A 143 -15.74 -2.69 12.64
N ASN A 144 -15.85 -2.78 11.31
CA ASN A 144 -16.03 -1.63 10.39
C ASN A 144 -14.96 -0.54 10.58
N LEU A 145 -13.73 -0.99 10.85
CA LEU A 145 -12.57 -0.15 11.11
C LEU A 145 -12.05 0.49 9.83
N THR A 146 -11.36 1.61 10.00
CA THR A 146 -10.47 2.10 8.95
C THR A 146 -9.30 1.14 8.77
N VAL A 147 -8.71 1.14 7.58
CA VAL A 147 -7.51 0.35 7.28
C VAL A 147 -6.37 0.63 8.27
N ALA A 148 -6.21 1.89 8.68
CA ALA A 148 -5.17 2.30 9.62
C ALA A 148 -5.38 1.72 11.03
N GLU A 149 -6.63 1.66 11.51
CA GLU A 149 -6.97 1.06 12.80
C GLU A 149 -6.77 -0.46 12.78
N ALA A 150 -7.23 -1.12 11.72
CA ALA A 150 -7.04 -2.55 11.52
C ALA A 150 -5.54 -2.91 11.44
N HIS A 151 -4.77 -2.13 10.68
CA HIS A 151 -3.32 -2.27 10.55
C HIS A 151 -2.62 -2.15 11.91
N ALA A 152 -2.92 -1.09 12.68
CA ALA A 152 -2.33 -0.91 14.00
C ALA A 152 -2.62 -2.07 14.97
N MET A 153 -3.80 -2.70 14.84
CA MET A 153 -4.15 -3.89 15.61
C MET A 153 -3.45 -5.15 15.10
N ALA A 154 -3.33 -5.32 13.78
CA ALA A 154 -2.61 -6.44 13.18
C ALA A 154 -1.12 -6.39 13.52
N THR A 155 -0.48 -5.22 13.44
CA THR A 155 0.94 -5.00 13.82
C THR A 155 1.23 -5.43 15.25
N LYS A 156 0.33 -5.17 16.21
CA LYS A 156 0.53 -5.60 17.60
C LYS A 156 0.70 -7.12 17.76
N LYS A 157 0.13 -7.91 16.84
CA LYS A 157 0.20 -9.37 16.89
C LYS A 157 1.19 -9.96 15.88
N TYR A 158 1.29 -9.34 14.71
CA TYR A 158 2.07 -9.80 13.57
C TYR A 158 2.84 -8.61 12.98
N ASP A 159 3.87 -8.14 13.68
CA ASP A 159 4.69 -7.00 13.25
C ASP A 159 5.64 -7.35 12.10
N TRP A 160 5.09 -7.36 10.88
CA TRP A 160 5.84 -7.68 9.68
C TRP A 160 6.90 -6.63 9.36
N GLN A 161 6.58 -5.34 9.52
CA GLN A 161 7.48 -4.25 9.21
C GLN A 161 8.76 -4.31 10.06
N SER A 162 8.63 -4.43 11.38
CA SER A 162 9.81 -4.53 12.25
C SER A 162 10.65 -5.77 11.94
N ARG A 163 10.00 -6.90 11.60
CA ARG A 163 10.71 -8.12 11.20
C ARG A 163 11.50 -7.91 9.91
N LEU A 164 10.90 -7.30 8.89
CA LEU A 164 11.58 -6.95 7.65
C LEU A 164 12.79 -6.05 7.92
N GLU A 165 12.59 -4.96 8.66
CA GLU A 165 13.65 -3.99 8.97
C GLU A 165 14.80 -4.62 9.76
N SER A 166 14.51 -5.54 10.68
CA SER A 166 15.56 -6.27 11.41
C SER A 166 16.44 -7.15 10.52
N GLU A 167 15.92 -7.62 9.38
CA GLU A 167 16.61 -8.57 8.51
C GLU A 167 17.31 -7.90 7.31
N VAL A 168 16.73 -6.82 6.77
CA VAL A 168 17.25 -6.15 5.55
C VAL A 168 17.49 -4.64 5.75
N GLY A 169 17.25 -4.12 6.95
CA GLY A 169 17.39 -2.70 7.27
C GLY A 169 16.20 -1.85 6.82
N THR A 170 16.24 -0.58 7.19
CA THR A 170 15.17 0.40 6.90
C THR A 170 15.02 0.76 5.42
N ARG A 171 15.98 0.37 4.57
CA ARG A 171 15.89 0.51 3.10
C ARG A 171 15.04 -0.57 2.43
N GLY A 172 14.64 -1.61 3.18
CA GLY A 172 13.86 -2.72 2.67
C GLY A 172 14.68 -3.70 1.84
N GLU A 173 13.99 -4.48 1.01
CA GLU A 173 14.61 -5.47 0.13
C GLU A 173 15.54 -4.79 -0.89
N PRO A 174 16.62 -5.46 -1.34
CA PRO A 174 17.52 -4.89 -2.33
C PRO A 174 16.83 -4.68 -3.68
N ASP A 175 17.40 -3.77 -4.47
CA ASP A 175 16.97 -3.52 -5.84
C ASP A 175 17.21 -4.75 -6.74
N GLY A 176 16.46 -4.85 -7.84
CA GLY A 176 16.62 -5.90 -8.84
C GLY A 176 15.97 -7.24 -8.52
N LEU A 177 15.13 -7.31 -7.48
CA LEU A 177 14.44 -8.54 -7.10
C LEU A 177 13.09 -8.77 -7.82
N LEU A 178 12.55 -7.78 -8.53
CA LEU A 178 11.27 -7.85 -9.27
C LEU A 178 11.41 -7.82 -10.79
#